data_AF-I2N543-F1
#
_entry.id   AF-I2N543-F1
#
_cell.length_a   1.000
_cell.length_b   1.000
_cell.length_c   1.000
_cell.angle_alpha   90.00
_cell.angle_beta   90.00
_cell.angle_gamma   90.00
#
_symmetry.space_group_name_H-M   'P 1'
#
loop_
_entity.id
_entity.type
_entity.pdbx_description
1 polymer ?
#
loop_
_entity_poly.entity_id
_entity_poly.type
_entity_poly.pdbx_seq_one_letter_code
_entity_poly.pdbx_strand_id
1 'polypeptide(L)'
;MGDSGQSDNPLPSSGVSSLDDARTETELVSSELFGLIKVKGKADEGGARISECGDGKDPEKYYQTFQPSTFYPESPDQLAGVMEQLKAELPAHGWRIVEYEYDTSRNKNLNLTADHDERRFSVNIIHLAKDEQPSLSLHVVSGCYEVPEGERVDGY
;
A
#
# COMPACT_ATOMS: atom_id res chain seq x y z
N MET A 1 -27.30 5.51 -5.30
CA MET A 1 -27.15 5.49 -3.83
C MET A 1 -26.33 4.25 -3.52
N GLY A 2 -25.01 4.38 -3.60
CA GLY A 2 -24.06 3.34 -3.20
C GLY A 2 -23.25 3.98 -2.09
N ASP A 3 -23.45 3.47 -0.89
CA ASP A 3 -22.75 3.86 0.32
C ASP A 3 -21.33 3.27 0.20
N SER A 4 -20.39 4.10 -0.24
CA SER A 4 -18.97 3.75 -0.22
C SER A 4 -18.58 3.73 1.24
N GLY A 5 -18.32 2.52 1.77
CA GLY A 5 -17.91 2.31 3.15
C GLY A 5 -16.76 3.23 3.53
N GLN A 6 -17.10 4.35 4.17
CA GLN A 6 -16.18 5.09 5.01
C GLN A 6 -15.93 4.18 6.20
N SER A 7 -14.76 3.56 6.21
CA SER A 7 -14.20 3.05 7.45
C SER A 7 -14.07 4.25 8.38
N ASP A 8 -14.97 4.34 9.36
CA ASP A 8 -15.08 5.40 10.40
C ASP A 8 -13.84 5.51 11.33
N ASN A 9 -12.71 4.93 10.95
CA ASN A 9 -11.47 5.04 11.70
C ASN A 9 -10.61 6.15 11.10
N PRO A 10 -10.34 7.24 11.84
CA PRO A 10 -9.47 8.30 11.37
C PRO A 10 -8.09 7.74 11.04
N LEU A 11 -7.46 8.24 9.97
CA LEU A 11 -6.13 7.78 9.60
C LEU A 11 -5.16 7.94 10.79
N PRO A 12 -4.35 6.91 11.10
CA PRO A 12 -3.43 6.99 12.21
C PRO A 12 -2.38 8.07 11.95
N SER A 13 -1.96 8.78 13.00
CA SER A 13 -0.83 9.70 12.87
C SER A 13 0.48 8.94 12.74
N SER A 14 1.31 9.34 11.77
CA SER A 14 2.68 8.85 11.56
C SER A 14 3.74 9.76 12.17
N GLY A 15 3.33 10.82 12.89
CA GLY A 15 4.24 11.78 13.52
C GLY A 15 4.67 12.91 12.58
N VAL A 16 5.80 13.54 12.89
CA VAL A 16 6.36 14.66 12.13
C VAL A 16 7.44 14.16 11.17
N SER A 17 7.36 14.52 9.90
CA SER A 17 8.36 14.16 8.88
C SER A 17 8.41 15.20 7.76
N SER A 18 9.60 15.40 7.18
CA SER A 18 9.74 16.08 5.89
C SER A 18 9.12 15.24 4.78
N LEU A 19 8.73 15.88 3.67
CA LEU A 19 8.13 15.21 2.51
C LEU A 19 9.07 14.15 1.90
N ASP A 20 10.37 14.47 1.82
CA ASP A 20 11.36 13.61 1.18
C ASP A 20 11.70 12.39 2.05
N ASP A 21 11.78 12.56 3.37
CA ASP A 21 11.98 11.46 4.30
C ASP A 21 10.78 10.50 4.29
N ALA A 22 9.55 11.03 4.28
CA ALA A 22 8.33 10.22 4.23
C ALA A 22 8.19 9.44 2.91
N ARG A 23 8.57 10.05 1.78
CA ARG A 23 8.65 9.37 0.48
C ARG A 23 9.69 8.25 0.52
N THR A 24 10.88 8.55 1.01
CA THR A 24 11.98 7.57 1.12
C THR A 24 11.55 6.38 1.98
N GLU A 25 10.92 6.61 3.13
CA GLU A 25 10.40 5.53 3.98
C GLU A 25 9.35 4.69 3.24
N THR A 26 8.45 5.32 2.47
CA THR A 26 7.45 4.59 1.68
C THR A 26 8.08 3.70 0.62
N GLU A 27 9.12 4.19 -0.07
CA GLU A 27 9.88 3.42 -1.06
C GLU A 27 10.63 2.24 -0.43
N LEU A 28 11.18 2.44 0.78
CA LEU A 28 11.79 1.38 1.56
C LEU A 28 10.78 0.30 1.97
N VAL A 29 9.61 0.69 2.51
CA VAL A 29 8.51 -0.23 2.84
C VAL A 29 8.09 -1.03 1.61
N SER A 30 7.91 -0.37 0.48
CA SER A 30 7.51 -0.99 -0.78
C SER A 30 8.55 -2.03 -1.25
N SER A 31 9.83 -1.65 -1.24
CA SER A 31 10.94 -2.53 -1.62
C SER A 31 11.02 -3.77 -0.73
N GLU A 32 10.81 -3.62 0.58
CA GLU A 32 10.77 -4.74 1.52
C GLU A 32 9.61 -5.69 1.24
N LEU A 33 8.42 -5.17 0.92
CA LEU A 33 7.26 -5.97 0.52
C LEU A 33 7.51 -6.75 -0.77
N PHE A 34 8.18 -6.16 -1.77
CA PHE A 34 8.63 -6.89 -2.96
C PHE A 34 9.60 -8.02 -2.61
N GLY A 35 10.47 -7.82 -1.61
CA GLY A 35 11.35 -8.87 -1.09
C GLY A 35 10.62 -10.07 -0.49
N LEU A 36 9.35 -9.93 -0.08
CA LEU A 36 8.52 -11.02 0.45
C LEU A 36 7.83 -11.84 -0.65
N ILE A 37 7.82 -11.36 -1.90
CA ILE A 37 7.28 -12.08 -3.05
C ILE A 37 8.32 -13.11 -3.50
N LYS A 38 8.09 -14.40 -3.17
CA LYS A 38 9.08 -15.47 -3.39
C LYS A 38 9.08 -16.06 -4.81
N VAL A 39 8.61 -15.29 -5.79
CA VAL A 39 8.55 -15.69 -7.20
C VAL A 39 9.41 -14.78 -8.06
N LYS A 40 9.94 -15.30 -9.17
CA LYS A 40 10.75 -14.49 -10.09
C LYS A 40 9.87 -13.58 -10.92
N GLY A 41 10.34 -12.35 -11.13
CA GLY A 41 9.61 -11.37 -11.90
C GLY A 41 10.29 -10.01 -11.86
N LYS A 42 9.54 -9.00 -12.31
CA LYS A 42 9.97 -7.60 -12.35
C LYS A 42 8.92 -6.74 -11.69
N ALA A 43 9.36 -5.88 -10.78
CA ALA A 43 8.54 -4.82 -10.24
C ALA A 43 8.59 -3.59 -11.17
N ASP A 44 7.44 -2.98 -11.40
CA ASP A 44 7.29 -1.63 -11.94
C ASP A 44 6.97 -0.71 -10.77
N GLU A 45 8.02 -0.14 -10.18
CA GLU A 45 7.96 0.70 -9.01
C GLU A 45 7.98 2.17 -9.47
N GLY A 46 6.81 2.82 -9.44
CA GLY A 46 6.78 4.28 -9.47
C GLY A 46 7.35 4.85 -8.18
N GLY A 47 7.82 6.10 -8.20
CA GLY A 47 8.23 6.80 -6.97
C GLY A 47 7.07 7.10 -6.04
N ALA A 48 7.34 7.24 -4.74
CA ALA A 48 6.34 7.58 -3.75
C ALA A 48 5.76 8.99 -4.00
N ARG A 49 4.44 9.10 -3.86
CA ARG A 49 3.66 10.32 -4.09
C ARG A 49 3.04 10.80 -2.79
N ILE A 50 2.61 12.05 -2.78
CA ILE A 50 1.94 12.67 -1.64
C ILE A 50 0.45 12.77 -1.95
N SER A 51 -0.40 12.53 -0.96
CA SER A 51 -1.82 12.87 -1.01
C SER A 51 -2.29 13.49 0.30
N GLU A 52 -3.46 14.11 0.27
CA GLU A 52 -4.14 14.59 1.47
C GLU A 52 -4.54 13.40 2.37
N CYS A 53 -4.52 13.60 3.69
CA CYS A 53 -4.94 12.58 4.65
C CYS A 53 -6.46 12.31 4.67
N GLY A 54 -7.27 13.08 3.93
CA GLY A 54 -8.68 12.76 3.76
C GLY A 54 -9.51 12.70 5.05
N ASP A 55 -9.36 13.65 5.98
CA ASP A 55 -10.16 13.73 7.22
C ASP A 55 -10.46 15.20 7.61
N GLY A 56 -10.43 16.13 6.63
CA GLY A 56 -10.55 17.57 6.89
C GLY A 56 -9.37 18.19 7.63
N LYS A 57 -8.24 17.47 7.74
CA LYS A 57 -6.97 18.00 8.23
C LYS A 57 -6.45 19.09 7.29
N ASP A 58 -5.71 20.04 7.86
CA ASP A 58 -5.10 21.15 7.12
C ASP A 58 -4.11 20.62 6.07
N PRO A 59 -4.42 20.71 4.76
CA PRO A 59 -3.56 20.15 3.71
C PRO A 59 -2.22 20.88 3.59
N GLU A 60 -2.06 22.08 4.15
CA GLU A 60 -0.75 22.74 4.19
C GLU A 60 0.17 22.13 5.25
N LYS A 61 -0.38 21.39 6.22
CA LYS A 61 0.38 20.83 7.35
C LYS A 61 0.41 19.32 7.36
N TYR A 62 -0.64 18.67 6.86
CA TYR A 62 -0.86 17.25 6.99
C TYR A 62 -0.91 16.56 5.63
N TYR A 63 -0.22 15.44 5.52
CA TYR A 63 -0.13 14.67 4.29
C TYR A 63 0.09 13.18 4.57
N GLN A 64 -0.18 12.34 3.59
CA GLN A 64 0.22 10.94 3.58
C GLN A 64 1.05 10.66 2.33
N THR A 65 1.81 9.59 2.36
CA THR A 65 2.56 9.11 1.21
C THR A 65 1.99 7.78 0.73
N PHE A 66 2.02 7.57 -0.57
CA PHE A 66 1.57 6.33 -1.17
C PHE A 66 2.41 5.96 -2.39
N GLN A 67 2.50 4.67 -2.68
CA GLN A 67 3.21 4.16 -3.83
C GLN A 67 2.40 3.06 -4.50
N PRO A 68 1.74 3.35 -5.64
CA PRO A 68 1.19 2.32 -6.49
C PRO A 68 2.32 1.66 -7.27
N SER A 69 2.32 0.34 -7.30
CA SER A 69 3.34 -0.45 -7.99
C SER A 69 2.76 -1.77 -8.48
N THR A 70 3.40 -2.37 -9.48
CA THR A 70 2.93 -3.63 -10.08
C THR A 70 4.07 -4.64 -10.14
N PHE A 71 3.83 -5.86 -9.69
CA PHE A 71 4.72 -6.98 -9.89
C PHE A 71 4.28 -7.82 -11.08
N TYR A 72 5.19 -8.03 -12.03
CA TYR A 72 4.99 -8.92 -13.17
C TYR A 72 5.83 -10.19 -13.01
N PRO A 73 5.22 -11.38 -12.91
CA PRO A 73 5.96 -12.64 -12.84
C PRO A 73 6.65 -12.95 -14.19
N GLU A 74 7.68 -13.80 -14.18
CA GLU A 74 8.29 -14.33 -15.43
C GLU A 74 7.30 -15.22 -16.20
N SER A 75 6.41 -15.93 -15.49
CA SER A 75 5.30 -16.66 -16.08
C SER A 75 4.02 -16.57 -15.24
N PRO A 76 2.82 -16.57 -15.86
CA PRO A 76 1.55 -16.46 -15.13
C PRO A 76 1.35 -17.53 -14.05
N ASP A 77 1.82 -18.77 -14.30
CA ASP A 77 1.68 -19.89 -13.38
C ASP A 77 2.39 -19.65 -12.04
N GLN A 78 3.39 -18.76 -11.98
CA GLN A 78 4.08 -18.41 -10.74
C GLN A 78 3.18 -17.67 -9.74
N LEU A 79 2.11 -17.02 -10.19
CA LEU A 79 1.17 -16.37 -9.27
C LEU A 79 0.30 -17.37 -8.51
N ALA A 80 0.28 -18.64 -8.91
CA ALA A 80 -0.44 -19.67 -8.19
C ALA A 80 0.12 -19.81 -6.76
N GLY A 81 -0.72 -19.52 -5.76
CA GLY A 81 -0.35 -19.63 -4.35
C GLY A 81 0.43 -18.45 -3.77
N VAL A 82 0.77 -17.42 -4.58
CA VAL A 82 1.53 -16.26 -4.08
C VAL A 82 0.79 -15.50 -2.97
N MET A 83 -0.53 -15.37 -3.09
CA MET A 83 -1.36 -14.69 -2.09
C MET A 83 -1.41 -15.44 -0.76
N GLU A 84 -1.49 -16.77 -0.78
CA GLU A 84 -1.42 -17.60 0.44
C GLU A 84 -0.02 -17.54 1.07
N GLN A 85 1.02 -17.49 0.24
CA GLN A 85 2.39 -17.30 0.71
C GLN A 85 2.57 -15.93 1.38
N LEU A 86 2.07 -14.85 0.77
CA LEU A 86 2.14 -13.51 1.35
C LEU A 86 1.35 -13.43 2.66
N LYS A 87 0.15 -14.02 2.71
CA LYS A 87 -0.66 -14.11 3.93
C LYS A 87 0.06 -14.80 5.10
N ALA A 88 0.93 -15.77 4.80
CA ALA A 88 1.72 -16.46 5.82
C ALA A 88 2.99 -15.69 6.22
N GLU A 89 3.68 -15.05 5.27
CA GLU A 89 4.94 -14.33 5.55
C GLU A 89 4.70 -12.96 6.18
N LEU A 90 3.72 -12.19 5.74
CA LEU A 90 3.47 -10.82 6.21
C LEU A 90 3.42 -10.72 7.75
N PRO A 91 2.70 -11.58 8.49
CA PRO A 91 2.71 -11.59 9.95
C PRO A 91 4.08 -11.84 10.59
N ALA A 92 4.94 -12.64 9.96
CA ALA A 92 6.31 -12.85 10.45
C ALA A 92 7.17 -11.57 10.35
N HIS A 93 6.72 -10.59 9.57
CA HIS A 93 7.36 -9.29 9.35
C HIS A 93 6.57 -8.13 9.97
N GLY A 94 5.72 -8.40 10.97
CA GLY A 94 5.02 -7.35 11.73
C GLY A 94 3.73 -6.82 11.08
N TRP A 95 3.31 -7.38 9.95
CA TRP A 95 2.08 -6.99 9.28
C TRP A 95 0.88 -7.79 9.78
N ARG A 96 -0.17 -7.11 10.21
CA ARG A 96 -1.44 -7.70 10.63
C ARG A 96 -2.38 -7.77 9.43
N ILE A 97 -2.77 -8.97 9.02
CA ILE A 97 -3.78 -9.15 7.97
C ILE A 97 -5.13 -8.59 8.47
N VAL A 98 -5.71 -7.64 7.74
CA VAL A 98 -7.02 -7.06 8.03
C VAL A 98 -8.10 -7.55 7.09
N GLU A 99 -7.72 -7.89 5.86
CA GLU A 99 -8.65 -8.36 4.85
C GLU A 99 -7.98 -9.43 3.97
N TYR A 100 -8.74 -10.47 3.64
CA TYR A 100 -8.32 -11.49 2.69
C TYR A 100 -9.54 -12.11 2.00
N GLU A 101 -10.02 -11.46 0.94
CA GLU A 101 -11.26 -11.85 0.27
C GLU A 101 -11.27 -11.51 -1.22
N TYR A 102 -12.26 -12.04 -1.93
CA TYR A 102 -12.46 -11.71 -3.33
C TYR A 102 -13.28 -10.43 -3.47
N ASP A 103 -12.85 -9.53 -4.35
CA ASP A 103 -13.61 -8.32 -4.66
C ASP A 103 -14.93 -8.63 -5.39
N THR A 104 -15.79 -7.61 -5.48
CA THR A 104 -17.07 -7.68 -6.18
C THR A 104 -16.98 -7.40 -7.68
N SER A 105 -15.76 -7.24 -8.21
CA SER A 105 -15.54 -6.96 -9.62
C SER A 105 -15.96 -8.15 -10.49
N ARG A 106 -16.06 -7.92 -11.81
CA ARG A 106 -16.30 -9.01 -12.78
C ARG A 106 -15.22 -10.10 -12.71
N ASN A 107 -13.99 -9.71 -12.42
CA ASN A 107 -12.85 -10.63 -12.35
C ASN A 107 -12.82 -11.37 -11.00
N LYS A 108 -13.46 -10.84 -9.95
CA LYS A 108 -13.39 -11.36 -8.58
C LYS A 108 -11.93 -11.58 -8.21
N ASN A 109 -11.16 -10.49 -8.17
CA ASN A 109 -9.74 -10.57 -7.84
C ASN A 109 -9.58 -10.83 -6.35
N LEU A 110 -8.57 -11.62 -5.99
CA LEU A 110 -8.26 -11.87 -4.59
C LEU A 110 -7.49 -10.66 -4.04
N ASN A 111 -8.00 -10.08 -2.95
CA ASN A 111 -7.43 -8.94 -2.27
C ASN A 111 -6.84 -9.39 -0.93
N LEU A 112 -5.70 -8.82 -0.56
CA LEU A 112 -5.09 -8.96 0.74
C LEU A 112 -4.75 -7.55 1.24
N THR A 113 -5.32 -7.15 2.36
CA THR A 113 -4.95 -5.89 3.04
C THR A 113 -4.28 -6.22 4.36
N ALA A 114 -3.18 -5.54 4.66
CA ALA A 114 -2.45 -5.70 5.90
C ALA A 114 -1.91 -4.38 6.44
N ASP A 115 -1.93 -4.23 7.76
CA ASP A 115 -1.44 -3.03 8.46
C ASP A 115 -0.16 -3.33 9.23
N HIS A 116 0.79 -2.41 9.22
CA HIS A 116 1.96 -2.41 10.08
C HIS A 116 1.80 -1.33 11.16
N ASP A 117 1.29 -1.72 12.33
CA ASP A 117 0.89 -0.77 13.38
C ASP A 117 2.07 0.07 13.92
N GLU A 118 3.28 -0.49 14.02
CA GLU A 118 4.46 0.23 14.50
C GLU A 118 4.97 1.28 13.51
N ARG A 119 5.06 0.92 12.22
CA ARG A 119 5.54 1.81 11.14
C ARG A 119 4.46 2.72 10.59
N ARG A 120 3.19 2.49 10.93
CA ARG A 120 2.02 3.24 10.44
C ARG A 120 1.90 3.17 8.91
N PHE A 121 2.01 1.97 8.36
CA PHE A 121 1.74 1.72 6.94
C PHE A 121 0.62 0.70 6.77
N SER A 122 -0.08 0.80 5.66
CA SER A 122 -1.00 -0.23 5.17
C SER A 122 -0.58 -0.61 3.74
N VAL A 123 -0.80 -1.87 3.39
CA VAL A 123 -0.64 -2.36 2.02
C VAL A 123 -1.91 -3.07 1.59
N ASN A 124 -2.39 -2.74 0.39
CA ASN A 124 -3.38 -3.54 -0.32
C ASN A 124 -2.71 -4.22 -1.52
N ILE A 125 -2.85 -5.55 -1.60
CA ILE A 125 -2.29 -6.40 -2.65
C ILE A 125 -3.45 -7.05 -3.40
N ILE A 126 -3.52 -6.84 -4.71
CA ILE A 126 -4.58 -7.37 -5.57
C ILE A 126 -3.98 -8.36 -6.56
N HIS A 127 -4.54 -9.56 -6.60
CA HIS A 127 -4.14 -10.61 -7.53
C HIS A 127 -4.91 -10.49 -8.86
N LEU A 128 -4.29 -9.88 -9.85
CA LEU A 128 -4.86 -9.60 -11.18
C LEU A 128 -4.65 -10.78 -12.14
N ALA A 129 -5.03 -11.99 -11.71
CA ALA A 129 -4.75 -13.23 -12.45
C ALA A 129 -5.46 -13.34 -13.81
N LYS A 130 -6.54 -12.58 -14.02
CA LYS A 130 -7.42 -12.66 -15.20
C LYS A 130 -7.21 -11.51 -16.19
N ASP A 131 -6.27 -10.63 -15.92
CA ASP A 131 -5.95 -9.51 -16.81
C ASP A 131 -5.12 -10.01 -18.01
N GLU A 132 -5.04 -9.19 -19.06
CA GLU A 132 -4.27 -9.53 -20.27
C GLU A 132 -2.80 -9.86 -19.95
N GLN A 133 -2.25 -9.18 -18.94
CA GLN A 133 -0.96 -9.47 -18.36
C GLN A 133 -1.13 -9.77 -16.85
N PRO A 134 -1.18 -11.05 -16.45
CA PRO A 134 -1.31 -11.43 -15.05
C PRO A 134 -0.23 -10.83 -14.17
N SER A 135 -0.63 -10.22 -13.05
CA SER A 135 0.26 -9.44 -12.18
C SER A 135 -0.27 -9.38 -10.73
N LEU A 136 0.53 -8.78 -9.85
CA LEU A 136 0.08 -8.30 -8.54
C LEU A 136 0.13 -6.77 -8.54
N SER A 137 -0.99 -6.14 -8.19
CA SER A 137 -1.01 -4.70 -7.89
C SER A 137 -0.73 -4.53 -6.40
N LEU A 138 0.22 -3.66 -6.05
CA LEU A 138 0.54 -3.30 -4.67
C LEU A 138 0.28 -1.80 -4.49
N HIS A 139 -0.50 -1.46 -3.47
CA HIS A 139 -0.74 -0.09 -3.05
C HIS A 139 -0.29 0.07 -1.60
N VAL A 140 0.88 0.64 -1.41
CA VAL A 140 1.44 0.97 -0.08
C VAL A 140 1.03 2.40 0.26
N VAL A 141 0.54 2.62 1.48
CA VAL A 141 0.13 3.94 1.97
C VAL A 141 0.54 4.12 3.43
N SER A 142 1.00 5.31 3.80
CA SER A 142 1.32 5.67 5.17
C SER A 142 0.08 6.15 5.94
N GLY A 143 0.19 6.21 7.26
CA GLY A 143 -0.64 7.11 8.06
C GLY A 143 -0.35 8.59 7.76
N CYS A 144 -1.02 9.46 8.48
CA CYS A 144 -0.95 10.90 8.26
C CYS A 144 0.25 11.53 9.01
N TYR A 145 1.19 12.10 8.25
CA TYR A 145 2.30 12.90 8.75
C TYR A 145 1.89 14.37 8.96
N GLU A 146 2.61 15.03 9.85
CA GLU A 146 2.67 16.49 9.96
C GLU A 146 4.03 16.97 9.44
N VAL A 147 4.05 18.09 8.70
CA VAL A 147 5.31 18.73 8.30
C VAL A 147 6.03 19.33 9.52
N PRO A 148 7.37 19.48 9.50
CA PRO A 148 8.10 20.20 10.54
C PRO A 148 7.62 21.64 10.71
N GLU A 149 7.85 22.21 11.89
CA GLU A 149 7.46 23.59 12.17
C GLU A 149 8.08 24.58 11.16
N GLY A 150 7.24 25.40 10.54
CA GLY A 150 7.66 26.39 9.54
C GLY A 150 7.71 25.87 8.11
N GLU A 151 7.55 24.56 7.90
CA GLU A 151 7.36 23.96 6.58
C GLU A 151 5.89 23.91 6.19
N ARG A 152 5.64 23.62 4.91
CA ARG A 152 4.30 23.38 4.37
C ARG A 152 4.37 22.29 3.33
N VAL A 153 3.27 21.60 3.12
CA VAL A 153 3.12 20.69 1.97
C VAL A 153 3.11 21.54 0.70
N ASP A 154 4.02 21.26 -0.22
CA ASP A 154 4.06 21.88 -1.55
C ASP A 154 4.07 20.77 -2.62
N GLY A 155 3.11 20.82 -3.53
CA GLY A 155 2.90 19.84 -4.60
C GLY A 155 2.25 18.52 -4.13
N TYR A 156 0.99 18.34 -4.54
CA TYR A 156 0.30 17.04 -4.57
C TYR A 156 0.33 16.44 -5.98
#